data_AF-A0A183E405-F1
#
_entry.id   AF-A0A183E405-F1
#
_cell.length_a   1.000
_cell.length_b   1.000
_cell.length_c   1.000
_cell.angle_alpha   90.00
_cell.angle_beta   90.00
_cell.angle_gamma   90.00
#
_symmetry.space_group_name_H-M   'P 1'
#
loop_
_entity.id
_entity.type
_entity.pdbx_description
1 polymer ?
#
loop_
_entity_poly.entity_id
_entity_poly.type
_entity_poly.pdbx_seq_one_letter_code
_entity_poly.pdbx_strand_id
1 'polypeptide(L)'
;MLFWLLTTFGHDSSDPESKNFKYKLSRIHFHSLTFHLMVYKGTDWSNLAAGLAAGARVAARQSCKITNDMNTDNLELRISSSHLLDKEVGKQYVFEPQKPIASWMRKDVVFIYTPVLVCKFPAKTVGIDDAISTTGLIFSQFYRFSSW
;
A
#
# COMPACT_ATOMS: atom_id res chain seq x y z
N MET A 1 -13.32 4.15 4.53
CA MET A 1 -12.70 5.48 4.55
C MET A 1 -11.84 5.75 3.31
N LEU A 2 -10.79 4.97 3.00
CA LEU A 2 -9.89 5.25 1.87
C LEU A 2 -10.60 5.35 0.50
N PHE A 3 -11.56 4.46 0.24
CA PHE A 3 -12.45 4.56 -0.92
C PHE A 3 -13.10 5.94 -1.02
N TRP A 4 -13.76 6.37 0.06
CA TRP A 4 -14.46 7.66 0.12
C TRP A 4 -13.51 8.84 -0.09
N LEU A 5 -12.30 8.82 0.49
CA LEU A 5 -11.31 9.88 0.28
C LEU A 5 -10.93 10.02 -1.20
N LEU A 6 -10.64 8.90 -1.87
CA LEU A 6 -10.27 8.91 -3.28
C LEU A 6 -11.45 9.25 -4.20
N THR A 7 -12.67 8.82 -3.90
CA THR A 7 -13.82 9.19 -4.74
C THR A 7 -14.27 10.62 -4.52
N THR A 8 -14.05 11.19 -3.34
CA THR A 8 -14.51 12.55 -3.00
C THR A 8 -13.48 13.60 -3.40
N PHE A 9 -12.20 13.35 -3.15
CA PHE A 9 -11.11 14.30 -3.35
C PHE A 9 -10.10 13.88 -4.42
N GLY A 10 -10.32 12.72 -5.05
CA GLY A 10 -9.44 12.24 -6.11
C GLY A 10 -9.59 13.02 -7.40
N HIS A 11 -8.51 13.02 -8.20
CA HIS A 11 -8.56 13.50 -9.57
C HIS A 11 -9.57 12.67 -10.38
N ASP A 12 -10.46 13.35 -11.10
CA ASP A 12 -11.39 12.71 -12.02
C ASP A 12 -11.33 13.35 -13.40
N SER A 13 -10.74 12.64 -14.36
CA SER A 13 -10.59 13.12 -15.74
C SER A 13 -11.85 12.89 -16.59
N SER A 14 -12.89 12.21 -16.09
CA SER A 14 -14.05 11.88 -16.90
C SER A 14 -15.02 13.03 -17.12
N ASP A 15 -15.01 14.04 -16.23
CA ASP A 15 -15.90 15.20 -16.29
C ASP A 15 -15.10 16.50 -16.09
N PRO A 16 -14.74 17.21 -17.18
CA PRO A 16 -13.99 18.46 -17.16
C PRO A 16 -14.65 19.60 -16.37
N GLU A 17 -15.98 19.59 -16.24
CA GLU A 17 -16.74 20.64 -15.54
C GLU A 17 -16.82 20.35 -14.02
N SER A 18 -16.49 19.13 -13.59
CA SER A 18 -16.49 18.76 -12.18
C SER A 18 -15.39 19.48 -11.40
N LYS A 19 -15.64 19.74 -10.12
CA LYS A 19 -14.60 20.26 -9.20
C LYS A 19 -13.40 19.31 -9.11
N ASN A 20 -13.64 18.01 -9.28
CA ASN A 20 -12.66 16.95 -9.11
C ASN A 20 -11.67 16.87 -10.29
N PHE A 21 -12.01 17.44 -11.45
CA PHE A 21 -11.10 17.53 -12.58
C PHE A 21 -9.80 18.28 -12.25
N LYS A 22 -9.86 19.27 -11.36
CA LYS A 22 -8.67 20.05 -10.95
C LYS A 22 -7.94 19.45 -9.76
N TYR A 23 -8.49 18.40 -9.13
CA TYR A 23 -7.83 17.73 -8.01
C TYR A 23 -6.65 16.90 -8.50
N LYS A 24 -5.68 16.63 -7.60
CA LYS A 24 -4.43 15.92 -7.93
C LYS A 24 -4.22 14.65 -7.12
N LEU A 25 -5.11 14.35 -6.16
CA LEU A 25 -4.99 13.14 -5.37
C LEU A 25 -5.31 11.93 -6.26
N SER A 26 -4.34 11.06 -6.49
CA SER A 26 -4.53 9.85 -7.32
C SER A 26 -4.05 8.57 -6.64
N ARG A 27 -3.31 8.68 -5.53
CA ARG A 27 -2.72 7.56 -4.79
C ARG A 27 -2.63 7.87 -3.29
N ILE A 28 -2.94 6.89 -2.46
CA ILE A 28 -2.76 6.90 -1.01
C ILE A 28 -1.93 5.67 -0.62
N HIS A 29 -0.83 5.90 0.11
CA HIS A 29 -0.07 4.85 0.78
C HIS A 29 -0.44 4.86 2.26
N PHE A 30 -1.25 3.90 2.68
CA PHE A 30 -1.59 3.71 4.07
C PHE A 30 -0.67 2.65 4.67
N HIS A 31 -0.06 2.95 5.81
CA HIS A 31 0.79 2.01 6.54
C HIS A 31 0.37 1.97 8.00
N SER A 32 0.23 0.75 8.51
CA SER A 32 0.05 0.45 9.94
C SER A 32 1.13 -0.53 10.39
N LEU A 33 1.15 -0.86 11.68
CA LEU A 33 2.14 -1.79 12.23
C LEU A 33 2.12 -3.16 11.52
N THR A 34 0.94 -3.71 11.21
CA THR A 34 0.81 -5.13 10.82
C THR A 34 0.48 -5.33 9.35
N PHE A 35 0.03 -4.29 8.65
CA PHE A 35 -0.27 -4.33 7.23
C PHE A 35 -0.18 -2.95 6.60
N HIS A 36 0.11 -2.92 5.30
CA HIS A 36 0.06 -1.72 4.47
C HIS A 36 -1.01 -1.88 3.38
N LEU A 37 -1.52 -0.74 2.91
CA LEU A 37 -2.44 -0.62 1.78
C LEU A 37 -1.93 0.42 0.78
N MET A 38 -1.98 0.06 -0.50
CA MET A 38 -1.93 1.02 -1.59
C MET A 38 -3.33 1.17 -2.16
N VAL A 39 -3.79 2.41 -2.30
CA VAL A 39 -5.09 2.69 -2.92
C VAL A 39 -4.91 3.76 -3.98
N TYR A 40 -5.45 3.54 -5.17
CA TYR A 40 -5.32 4.48 -6.28
C TYR A 40 -6.52 4.37 -7.23
N LYS A 41 -6.71 5.41 -8.04
CA LYS A 41 -7.73 5.51 -9.08
C LYS A 41 -7.04 5.85 -10.42
N GLY A 42 -7.59 5.35 -11.51
CA GLY A 42 -7.10 5.62 -12.86
C GLY A 42 -5.88 4.78 -13.27
N THR A 43 -5.26 5.17 -14.37
CA THR A 43 -4.18 4.43 -15.03
C THR A 43 -2.81 5.09 -14.92
N ASP A 44 -2.73 6.21 -14.18
CA ASP A 44 -1.50 6.98 -14.03
C ASP A 44 -0.44 6.27 -13.18
N TRP A 45 -0.81 5.27 -12.39
CA TRP A 45 0.13 4.57 -11.52
C TRP A 45 0.34 3.12 -11.93
N SER A 46 1.60 2.69 -11.91
CA SER A 46 1.99 1.29 -12.11
C SER A 46 3.06 0.85 -11.09
N ASN A 47 3.37 -0.45 -11.08
CA ASN A 47 4.33 -1.08 -10.17
C ASN A 47 4.04 -0.91 -8.65
N LEU A 48 2.80 -0.56 -8.31
CA LEU A 48 2.40 -0.23 -6.94
C LEU A 48 2.46 -1.43 -5.99
N ALA A 49 2.26 -2.66 -6.48
CA ALA A 49 2.39 -3.86 -5.66
C ALA A 49 3.85 -4.07 -5.20
N ALA A 50 4.83 -3.88 -6.09
CA ALA A 50 6.24 -3.95 -5.73
C ALA A 50 6.62 -2.81 -4.77
N GLY A 51 6.13 -1.59 -5.02
CA GLY A 51 6.34 -0.47 -4.09
C GLY A 51 5.78 -0.72 -2.70
N LEU A 52 4.56 -1.26 -2.61
CA LEU A 52 3.93 -1.61 -1.34
C LEU A 52 4.74 -2.68 -0.59
N ALA A 53 5.14 -3.75 -1.28
CA ALA A 53 5.96 -4.82 -0.69
C ALA A 53 7.35 -4.34 -0.27
N ALA A 54 7.99 -3.48 -1.07
CA ALA A 54 9.27 -2.85 -0.72
C ALA A 54 9.13 -1.97 0.53
N GLY A 55 8.04 -1.20 0.64
CA GLY A 55 7.68 -0.43 1.83
C GLY A 55 7.50 -1.32 3.07
N ALA A 56 6.77 -2.43 2.96
CA ALA A 56 6.62 -3.38 4.06
C ALA A 56 7.97 -4.02 4.47
N ARG A 57 8.82 -4.34 3.49
CA ARG A 57 10.15 -4.91 3.74
C ARG A 57 11.09 -3.93 4.43
N VAL A 58 11.07 -2.64 4.07
CA VAL A 58 11.95 -1.65 4.71
C VAL A 58 11.54 -1.41 6.16
N ALA A 59 10.25 -1.50 6.49
CA ALA A 59 9.75 -1.43 7.86
C ALA A 59 10.41 -2.51 8.74
N ALA A 60 10.40 -3.76 8.27
CA ALA A 60 11.03 -4.90 8.94
C ALA A 60 12.55 -4.71 9.09
N ARG A 61 13.22 -4.35 7.99
CA ARG A 61 14.69 -4.22 7.97
C ARG A 61 15.19 -3.11 8.89
N GLN A 62 14.55 -1.94 8.87
CA GLN A 62 14.98 -0.82 9.69
C GLN A 62 14.67 -1.04 11.17
N SER A 63 13.49 -1.56 11.50
CA SER A 63 13.12 -1.81 12.90
C SER A 63 14.03 -2.83 13.58
N CYS A 64 14.40 -3.90 12.87
CA CYS A 64 15.28 -4.96 13.39
C CYS A 64 16.77 -4.76 13.08
N LYS A 65 17.18 -3.67 12.41
CA LYS A 65 18.56 -3.45 11.93
C LYS A 65 19.10 -4.64 11.11
N ILE A 66 18.25 -5.22 10.26
CA ILE A 66 18.61 -6.38 9.42
C ILE A 66 19.50 -5.90 8.28
N THR A 67 20.74 -6.38 8.27
CA THR A 67 21.72 -6.11 7.20
C THR A 67 21.82 -7.25 6.18
N ASN A 68 21.39 -8.46 6.56
CA ASN A 68 21.39 -9.64 5.71
C ASN A 68 20.04 -10.39 5.80
N ASP A 69 19.50 -10.83 4.66
CA ASP A 69 18.15 -11.39 4.53
C ASP A 69 17.98 -12.79 5.16
N MET A 70 19.04 -13.38 5.70
CA MET A 70 18.99 -14.73 6.29
C MET A 70 18.52 -14.77 7.75
N ASN A 71 18.50 -13.65 8.48
CA ASN A 71 18.07 -13.64 9.88
C ASN A 71 16.63 -13.13 10.02
N THR A 72 15.67 -14.06 10.02
CA THR A 72 14.24 -13.78 10.18
C THR A 72 13.69 -14.09 11.57
N ASP A 73 14.51 -14.57 12.51
CA ASP A 73 14.05 -15.07 13.82
C ASP A 73 13.38 -13.98 14.68
N ASN A 74 13.86 -12.75 14.50
CA ASN A 74 13.33 -11.56 15.16
C ASN A 74 12.12 -10.95 14.45
N LEU A 75 11.66 -11.54 13.35
CA LEU A 75 10.46 -11.11 12.63
C LEU A 75 9.27 -12.00 12.98
N GLU A 76 8.09 -11.43 12.93
CA GLU A 76 6.85 -12.16 13.07
C GLU A 76 5.72 -11.56 12.25
N LEU A 77 4.79 -12.41 11.87
CA LEU A 77 3.56 -12.01 11.23
C LEU A 77 2.50 -11.76 12.30
N ARG A 78 2.02 -10.51 12.42
CA ARG A 78 0.99 -10.11 13.39
C ARG A 78 -0.37 -9.85 12.73
N ILE A 79 -0.78 -10.74 11.83
CA ILE A 79 -2.11 -10.73 11.22
C ILE A 79 -2.81 -12.07 11.43
N SER A 80 -4.14 -12.06 11.41
CA SER A 80 -4.92 -13.31 11.36
C SER A 80 -4.62 -14.06 10.06
N SER A 81 -4.59 -15.39 10.12
CA SER A 81 -4.43 -16.27 8.94
C SER A 81 -5.52 -16.03 7.90
N SER A 82 -6.71 -15.61 8.33
CA SER A 82 -7.79 -15.17 7.44
C SER A 82 -8.55 -13.99 8.04
N HIS A 83 -8.90 -13.00 7.21
CA HIS A 83 -9.72 -11.86 7.62
C HIS A 83 -10.36 -11.12 6.43
N LEU A 84 -11.44 -10.38 6.71
CA LEU A 84 -12.15 -9.58 5.73
C LEU A 84 -11.37 -8.28 5.44
N LEU A 85 -11.03 -8.04 4.17
CA LEU A 85 -10.41 -6.78 3.71
C LEU A 85 -11.45 -5.75 3.30
N ASP A 86 -12.54 -6.20 2.68
CA ASP A 86 -13.56 -5.31 2.13
C ASP A 86 -14.95 -5.94 2.24
N LYS A 87 -15.79 -5.35 3.10
CA LYS A 87 -17.18 -5.80 3.29
C LYS A 87 -18.07 -5.56 2.07
N GLU A 88 -17.86 -4.47 1.33
CA GLU A 88 -18.73 -4.07 0.22
C GLU A 88 -18.64 -5.03 -0.96
N VAL A 89 -17.44 -5.58 -1.20
CA VAL A 89 -17.20 -6.56 -2.28
C VAL A 89 -16.94 -7.98 -1.75
N GLY A 90 -17.10 -8.21 -0.44
CA GLY A 90 -16.86 -9.50 0.20
C GLY A 90 -15.42 -10.01 0.07
N LYS A 91 -14.41 -9.13 -0.09
CA LYS A 91 -13.02 -9.56 -0.28
C LYS A 91 -12.45 -10.13 1.02
N GLN A 92 -12.20 -11.43 1.02
CA GLN A 92 -11.45 -12.13 2.06
C GLN A 92 -9.96 -12.18 1.71
N TYR A 93 -9.13 -12.14 2.75
CA TYR A 93 -7.71 -12.44 2.68
C TYR A 93 -7.43 -13.73 3.43
N VAL A 94 -6.69 -14.62 2.80
CA VAL A 94 -6.11 -15.82 3.42
C VAL A 94 -4.61 -15.73 3.21
N PHE A 95 -3.85 -15.80 4.30
CA PHE A 95 -2.40 -15.64 4.23
C PHE A 95 -1.74 -16.86 3.58
N GLU A 96 -1.07 -16.61 2.46
CA GLU A 96 -0.19 -17.58 1.79
C GLU A 96 1.23 -16.98 1.73
N PRO A 97 2.24 -17.59 2.38
CA PRO A 97 3.60 -17.03 2.41
C PRO A 97 4.21 -16.78 1.03
N GLN A 98 3.86 -17.62 0.04
CA GLN A 98 4.35 -17.53 -1.34
C GLN A 98 3.58 -16.48 -2.16
N LYS A 99 2.43 -15.99 -1.67
CA LYS A 99 1.55 -15.01 -2.31
C LYS A 99 0.98 -14.04 -1.27
N PRO A 100 1.84 -13.24 -0.60
CA PRO A 100 1.41 -12.41 0.53
C PRO A 100 0.64 -11.14 0.11
N ILE A 101 0.63 -10.82 -1.18
CA ILE A 101 -0.03 -9.62 -1.70
C ILE A 101 -1.43 -9.98 -2.17
N ALA A 102 -2.42 -9.22 -1.72
CA ALA A 102 -3.77 -9.27 -2.25
C ALA A 102 -4.12 -7.99 -2.99
N SER A 103 -4.90 -8.10 -4.06
CA SER A 103 -5.49 -6.95 -4.73
C SER A 103 -6.97 -7.18 -4.99
N TRP A 104 -7.71 -6.08 -5.07
CA TRP A 104 -9.12 -6.06 -5.47
C TRP A 104 -9.50 -4.67 -5.97
N MET A 105 -10.68 -4.58 -6.58
CA MET A 105 -11.26 -3.33 -7.02
C MET A 105 -12.59 -3.09 -6.33
N ARG A 106 -12.88 -1.83 -6.05
CA ARG A 106 -14.21 -1.35 -5.68
C ARG A 106 -14.57 -0.22 -6.65
N LYS A 107 -15.46 -0.50 -7.61
CA LYS A 107 -15.71 0.36 -8.78
C LYS A 107 -14.41 0.64 -9.54
N ASP A 108 -14.02 1.89 -9.69
CA ASP A 108 -12.83 2.41 -10.37
C ASP A 108 -11.61 2.60 -9.45
N VAL A 109 -11.72 2.22 -8.17
CA VAL A 109 -10.63 2.31 -7.18
C VAL A 109 -10.00 0.95 -6.97
N VAL A 110 -8.68 0.88 -7.12
CA VAL A 110 -7.87 -0.31 -6.92
C VAL A 110 -7.25 -0.29 -5.54
N PHE A 111 -7.30 -1.43 -4.85
CA PHE A 111 -6.68 -1.66 -3.56
C PHE A 111 -5.63 -2.76 -3.67
N ILE A 112 -4.48 -2.54 -3.04
CA ILE A 112 -3.42 -3.54 -2.89
C ILE A 112 -3.08 -3.62 -1.41
N TYR A 113 -3.03 -4.83 -0.87
CA TYR A 113 -2.75 -5.13 0.53
C TYR A 113 -1.51 -6.01 0.63
N THR A 114 -0.69 -5.76 1.66
CA THR A 114 0.35 -6.69 2.09
C THR A 114 0.43 -6.68 3.62
N PRO A 115 0.64 -7.84 4.26
CA PRO A 115 1.04 -7.85 5.65
C PRO A 115 2.48 -7.35 5.80
N VAL A 116 2.83 -6.99 7.03
CA VAL A 116 4.18 -6.58 7.44
C VAL A 116 4.79 -7.66 8.33
N LEU A 117 6.06 -7.97 8.09
CA LEU A 117 6.87 -8.72 9.05
C LEU A 117 7.34 -7.77 10.14
N VAL A 118 6.74 -7.87 11.31
CA VAL A 118 6.99 -6.97 12.44
C VAL A 118 8.22 -7.44 13.19
N CYS A 119 9.10 -6.50 13.53
CA CYS A 119 10.22 -6.80 14.41
C CYS A 119 9.74 -7.01 15.86
N LYS A 120 10.04 -8.18 16.44
CA LYS A 120 9.71 -8.55 17.83
C LYS A 120 10.38 -7.60 18.83
N PHE A 121 11.64 -7.27 18.58
CA PHE A 121 12.50 -6.48 19.47
C PHE A 121 13.10 -5.30 18.69
N PRO A 122 12.32 -4.22 18.44
CA PRO A 122 12.77 -3.15 17.58
C PRO A 122 13.86 -2.31 18.25
N ALA A 123 14.96 -2.07 17.52
CA ALA A 123 16.06 -1.24 18.00
C ALA A 123 15.80 0.27 17.78
N LYS A 124 15.00 0.62 16.77
CA LYS A 124 14.55 1.99 16.48
C LYS A 124 13.31 1.95 15.58
N THR A 125 12.30 2.76 15.87
CA THR A 125 11.09 2.88 15.04
C THR A 125 10.79 4.29 14.54
N VAL A 126 11.41 5.31 15.14
CA VAL A 126 11.26 6.72 14.73
C VAL A 126 11.79 6.90 13.30
N GLY A 127 10.96 7.46 12.41
CA GLY A 127 11.28 7.74 11.01
C GLY A 127 11.12 6.55 10.06
N ILE A 128 10.62 5.41 10.56
CA ILE A 128 10.33 4.24 9.70
C ILE A 128 9.17 4.55 8.75
N ASP A 129 8.17 5.30 9.20
CA ASP A 129 7.04 5.77 8.40
C ASP A 129 7.49 6.58 7.17
N ASP A 130 8.42 7.51 7.35
CA ASP A 130 9.04 8.25 6.25
C ASP A 130 9.72 7.29 5.27
N ALA A 131 10.53 6.36 5.78
CA ALA A 131 11.23 5.38 4.95
C ALA A 131 10.29 4.45 4.19
N ILE A 132 9.18 4.01 4.82
CA ILE A 132 8.12 3.21 4.17
C ILE A 132 7.52 3.99 3.01
N SER A 133 7.12 5.23 3.25
CA SER A 133 6.47 6.07 2.26
C SER A 133 7.40 6.41 1.09
N THR A 134 8.65 6.80 1.39
CA THR A 134 9.69 7.07 0.38
C THR A 134 10.00 5.82 -0.44
N THR A 135 10.20 4.67 0.21
CA THR A 135 10.48 3.41 -0.50
C THR A 135 9.30 3.02 -1.39
N GLY A 136 8.08 3.11 -0.87
CA GLY A 136 6.88 2.86 -1.66
C GLY A 136 6.79 3.75 -2.89
N LEU A 137 7.18 5.02 -2.78
CA LEU A 137 7.19 5.96 -3.90
C LEU A 137 8.31 5.67 -4.92
N ILE A 138 9.54 5.40 -4.47
CA ILE A 138 10.70 5.10 -5.35
C ILE A 138 10.42 3.92 -6.27
N PHE A 139 9.74 2.89 -5.75
CA PHE A 139 9.38 1.70 -6.53
C PHE A 139 8.07 1.86 -7.31
N SER A 140 7.31 2.93 -7.07
CA SER A 140 6.11 3.24 -7.85
C SER A 140 6.49 3.94 -9.15
N GLN A 141 5.69 3.75 -10.20
CA GLN A 141 5.85 4.48 -11.46
C GLN A 141 4.61 5.34 -11.69
N PHE A 142 4.84 6.59 -12.09
CA PHE A 142 3.78 7.53 -12.44
C PHE A 142 3.90 7.90 -13.92
N TYR A 143 2.85 7.61 -14.68
CA TYR A 143 2.66 8.04 -16.05
C TYR A 143 1.67 9.19 -16.07
N ARG A 144 2.06 10.29 -16.72
CA ARG A 144 1.11 11.32 -17.08
C ARG A 144 0.93 11.25 -18.58
N PHE A 145 -0.10 10.55 -19.04
CA PHE A 145 -0.48 10.58 -20.44
C PHE A 145 -0.99 12.00 -20.72
N SER A 146 -0.17 12.83 -21.39
CA SER A 146 -0.62 14.14 -21.85
C SER A 146 -1.68 13.93 -22.91
N SER A 147 -2.95 14.15 -22.56
CA SER A 147 -3.96 14.53 -23.55
C SER A 147 -3.65 15.97 -23.94
N TRP A 148 -2.92 16.15 -25.05
CA TRP A 148 -2.88 17.41 -25.78
C TRP A 148 -4.23 17.68 -26.44
#